data_AF-A0AAU9VTU2-F1
#
_entry.id   AF-A0AAU9VTU2-F1
#
_cell.length_a   1.000
_cell.length_b   1.000
_cell.length_c   1.000
_cell.angle_alpha   90.00
_cell.angle_beta   90.00
_cell.angle_gamma   90.00
#
_symmetry.space_group_name_H-M   'P 1'
#
loop_
_entity.id
_entity.type
_entity.pdbx_description
1 polymer ?
#
loop_
_entity_poly.entity_id
_entity_poly.type
_entity_poly.pdbx_seq_one_letter_code
_entity_poly.pdbx_strand_id
1 'polypeptide(L)'
;MEVGYFRTYIADRMKLFRETITQDINEFLEAILEPLGMKYFMEEEYSLNDELVTKLRGCFKDLYWSLRVHLYLHLKELAMPPDTGRLLEMVGRWGNLSDDEMKMYMDSNHMIDPASKLLEMVNEFQTKHLRFMMASMQRASLVPGRSNQKFSFVRETRLTKRGSEEHANGVFEIAKSWLGRLNPENIFLPDVLAIVEHMPSKRFFVGASIAVSDFLRPICLRNRIINLKEKLGGAVIHFCTLNDPIRHDLRFSYAFKTQRYDSLTPGPPCQNCKLLFQGDRSGRGEPTILGSCAEYCAVNELLPEETTLKHSRNKRVNSKVKGNFKQCITLLKNYRDMSERCITTFENGNQNEMETLYLQVKYLFPTFGLRPEFNRCFSQDTEPVNNQ
;
A
#
# COMPACT_ATOMS: atom_id res chain seq x y z
N MET A 1 11.37 13.66 -25.28
CA MET A 1 11.51 13.03 -23.94
C MET A 1 10.16 12.65 -23.34
N GLU A 2 9.15 13.54 -23.34
CA GLU A 2 7.82 13.27 -22.72
C GLU A 2 6.96 12.20 -23.44
N VAL A 3 7.04 12.10 -24.77
CA VAL A 3 6.24 11.14 -25.57
C VAL A 3 6.73 9.70 -25.42
N GLY A 4 8.05 9.51 -25.34
CA GLY A 4 8.67 8.21 -25.06
C GLY A 4 8.31 7.71 -23.66
N TYR A 5 8.34 8.61 -22.67
CA TYR A 5 7.86 8.32 -21.32
C TYR A 5 6.38 7.91 -21.31
N PHE A 6 5.50 8.62 -22.03
CA PHE A 6 4.08 8.25 -22.09
C PHE A 6 3.84 6.89 -22.73
N ARG A 7 4.53 6.61 -23.85
CA ARG A 7 4.45 5.35 -24.58
C ARG A 7 4.82 4.16 -23.70
N THR A 8 5.98 4.23 -23.03
CA THR A 8 6.51 3.14 -22.22
C THR A 8 5.89 3.05 -20.82
N TYR A 9 5.42 4.17 -20.26
CA TYR A 9 4.98 4.18 -18.86
C TYR A 9 3.45 4.08 -18.69
N ILE A 10 2.64 4.59 -19.61
CA ILE A 10 1.19 4.63 -19.42
C ILE A 10 0.50 3.54 -20.23
N ALA A 11 0.69 3.50 -21.55
CA ALA A 11 0.01 2.51 -22.38
C ALA A 11 0.55 1.08 -22.16
N ASP A 12 1.87 0.90 -22.14
CA ASP A 12 2.48 -0.41 -21.83
C ASP A 12 2.07 -0.92 -20.45
N ARG A 13 1.98 -0.05 -19.45
CA ARG A 13 1.55 -0.46 -18.10
C ARG A 13 0.07 -0.74 -18.00
N MET A 14 -0.77 0.00 -18.72
CA MET A 14 -2.19 -0.34 -18.83
C MET A 14 -2.37 -1.71 -19.46
N LYS A 15 -1.66 -1.99 -20.55
CA LYS A 15 -1.66 -3.30 -21.20
C LYS A 15 -1.18 -4.40 -20.25
N LEU A 16 -0.04 -4.18 -19.60
CA LEU A 16 0.51 -5.09 -18.59
C LEU A 16 -0.52 -5.37 -17.50
N PHE A 17 -1.17 -4.35 -16.94
CA PHE A 17 -2.20 -4.57 -15.91
C PHE A 17 -3.39 -5.36 -16.45
N ARG A 18 -3.84 -5.15 -17.69
CA ARG A 18 -4.91 -6.00 -18.27
C ARG A 18 -4.49 -7.47 -18.37
N GLU A 19 -3.22 -7.71 -18.65
CA GLU A 19 -2.66 -9.06 -18.82
C GLU A 19 -2.35 -9.74 -17.47
N THR A 20 -1.90 -9.00 -16.45
CA THR A 20 -1.41 -9.58 -15.20
C THR A 20 -2.38 -9.47 -14.02
N ILE A 21 -3.37 -8.57 -14.03
CA ILE A 21 -4.14 -8.25 -12.82
C ILE A 21 -4.84 -9.46 -12.20
N THR A 22 -5.37 -10.34 -13.03
CA THR A 22 -6.03 -11.57 -12.57
C THR A 22 -5.03 -12.48 -11.86
N GLN A 23 -3.84 -12.63 -12.42
CA GLN A 23 -2.76 -13.40 -11.80
C GLN A 23 -2.30 -12.76 -10.50
N ASP A 24 -2.07 -11.45 -10.48
CA ASP A 24 -1.63 -10.72 -9.29
C ASP A 24 -2.65 -10.84 -8.14
N ILE A 25 -3.95 -10.79 -8.47
CA ILE A 25 -5.05 -10.95 -7.52
C ILE A 25 -5.16 -12.40 -7.05
N ASN A 26 -5.12 -13.38 -7.95
CA ASN A 26 -5.16 -14.80 -7.56
C ASN A 26 -4.00 -15.14 -6.63
N GLU A 27 -2.79 -14.68 -6.94
CA GLU A 27 -1.63 -14.88 -6.08
C GLU A 27 -1.85 -14.24 -4.70
N PHE A 28 -2.41 -13.03 -4.63
CA PHE A 28 -2.71 -12.39 -3.35
C PHE A 28 -3.80 -13.14 -2.56
N LEU A 29 -4.84 -13.62 -3.25
CA LEU A 29 -5.92 -14.42 -2.66
C LEU A 29 -5.37 -15.73 -2.09
N GLU A 30 -4.67 -16.53 -2.90
CA GLU A 30 -4.19 -17.87 -2.56
C GLU A 30 -3.01 -17.85 -1.57
N ALA A 31 -2.05 -16.95 -1.77
CA ALA A 31 -0.82 -16.95 -0.96
C ALA A 31 -1.00 -16.28 0.41
N ILE A 32 -1.98 -15.37 0.53
CA ILE A 32 -2.19 -14.52 1.70
C ILE A 32 -3.60 -14.67 2.28
N LEU A 33 -4.64 -14.25 1.55
CA LEU A 33 -5.97 -14.10 2.15
C LEU A 33 -6.64 -15.42 2.49
N GLU A 34 -6.53 -16.43 1.65
CA GLU A 34 -7.10 -17.75 1.90
C GLU A 34 -6.49 -18.42 3.14
N PRO A 35 -5.16 -18.53 3.26
CA PRO A 35 -4.52 -19.05 4.47
C PRO A 35 -4.91 -18.30 5.74
N LEU A 36 -5.05 -16.96 5.67
CA LEU A 36 -5.49 -16.16 6.81
C LEU A 36 -6.97 -16.40 7.15
N GLY A 37 -7.84 -16.44 6.15
CA GLY A 37 -9.27 -16.62 6.34
C GLY A 37 -9.63 -18.00 6.88
N MET A 38 -9.05 -19.06 6.31
CA MET A 38 -9.20 -20.43 6.81
C MET A 38 -8.79 -20.52 8.28
N LYS A 39 -7.67 -19.89 8.62
CA LYS A 39 -7.16 -19.90 9.99
C LYS A 39 -8.05 -19.15 10.98
N TYR A 40 -8.54 -17.95 10.62
CA TYR A 40 -9.29 -17.13 11.57
C TYR A 40 -10.78 -17.48 11.66
N PHE A 41 -11.35 -18.09 10.63
CA PHE A 41 -12.80 -18.29 10.54
C PHE A 41 -13.24 -19.75 10.43
N MET A 42 -12.34 -20.70 10.15
CA MET A 42 -12.68 -22.13 9.97
C MET A 42 -12.06 -23.05 11.02
N GLU A 43 -10.89 -22.71 11.56
CA GLU A 43 -10.25 -23.50 12.62
C GLU A 43 -10.94 -23.23 13.99
N GLU A 44 -11.60 -24.25 14.55
CA GLU A 44 -12.36 -24.19 15.82
C GLU A 44 -11.49 -23.97 17.08
N GLU A 45 -10.16 -24.07 16.95
CA GLU A 45 -9.21 -23.88 18.06
C GLU A 45 -9.14 -22.42 18.58
N TYR A 46 -9.86 -21.48 17.97
CA TYR A 46 -9.72 -20.06 18.26
C TYR A 46 -11.02 -19.40 18.74
N SER A 47 -11.11 -19.13 20.03
CA SER A 47 -12.04 -18.12 20.56
C SER A 47 -11.39 -16.73 20.44
N LEU A 48 -11.50 -16.10 19.27
CA LEU A 48 -11.29 -14.66 19.18
C LEU A 48 -12.41 -13.95 19.93
N ASN A 49 -12.12 -12.83 20.60
CA ASN A 49 -13.19 -12.02 21.17
C ASN A 49 -13.95 -11.30 20.03
N ASP A 50 -15.20 -10.91 20.32
CA ASP A 50 -16.08 -10.34 19.30
C ASP A 50 -15.51 -9.06 18.66
N GLU A 51 -14.82 -8.22 19.45
CA GLU A 51 -14.21 -6.98 18.95
C GLU A 51 -13.14 -7.26 17.88
N LEU A 52 -12.25 -8.23 18.13
CA LEU A 52 -11.20 -8.61 17.18
C LEU A 52 -11.79 -9.31 15.95
N VAL A 53 -12.84 -10.13 16.13
CA VAL A 53 -13.57 -10.70 15.00
C VAL A 53 -14.17 -9.60 14.14
N THR A 54 -14.86 -8.61 14.74
CA THR A 54 -15.43 -7.47 14.01
C THR A 54 -14.35 -6.71 13.23
N LYS A 55 -13.20 -6.43 13.86
CA LYS A 55 -12.06 -5.76 13.20
C LYS A 55 -11.51 -6.58 12.03
N LEU A 56 -11.29 -7.88 12.21
CA LEU A 56 -10.83 -8.78 11.15
C LEU A 56 -11.80 -8.80 9.97
N ARG A 57 -13.10 -9.00 10.25
CA ARG A 57 -14.14 -8.98 9.20
C ARG A 57 -14.15 -7.65 8.45
N GLY A 58 -13.98 -6.53 9.15
CA GLY A 58 -13.79 -5.22 8.52
C GLY A 58 -12.60 -5.18 7.56
N CYS A 59 -11.45 -5.76 7.95
CA CYS A 59 -10.27 -5.84 7.09
C CYS A 59 -10.52 -6.68 5.83
N PHE A 60 -11.13 -7.86 5.97
CA PHE A 60 -11.49 -8.72 4.83
C PHE A 60 -12.50 -8.04 3.89
N LYS A 61 -13.47 -7.30 4.44
CA LYS A 61 -14.42 -6.49 3.65
C LYS A 61 -13.72 -5.42 2.83
N ASP A 62 -12.79 -4.67 3.43
CA ASP A 62 -12.03 -3.65 2.71
C ASP A 62 -11.13 -4.25 1.61
N LEU A 63 -10.48 -5.40 1.91
CA LEU A 63 -9.67 -6.13 0.94
C LEU A 63 -10.49 -6.65 -0.22
N TYR A 64 -11.65 -7.26 0.05
CA TYR A 64 -12.60 -7.72 -0.97
C TYR A 64 -12.92 -6.60 -1.96
N TRP A 65 -13.36 -5.45 -1.45
CA TRP A 65 -13.75 -4.32 -2.30
C TRP A 65 -12.57 -3.75 -3.08
N SER A 66 -11.40 -3.62 -2.46
CA SER A 66 -10.20 -3.12 -3.15
C SER A 66 -9.78 -4.04 -4.31
N LEU A 67 -9.72 -5.36 -4.09
CA LEU A 67 -9.37 -6.33 -5.13
C LEU A 67 -10.43 -6.38 -6.23
N ARG A 68 -11.72 -6.34 -5.87
CA ARG A 68 -12.82 -6.30 -6.84
C ARG A 68 -12.75 -5.08 -7.76
N VAL A 69 -12.45 -3.91 -7.21
CA VAL A 69 -12.32 -2.68 -8.02
C VAL A 69 -11.17 -2.82 -9.01
N HIS A 70 -10.05 -3.42 -8.61
CA HIS A 70 -8.95 -3.70 -9.53
C HIS A 70 -9.41 -4.60 -10.69
N LEU A 71 -10.11 -5.70 -10.42
CA LEU A 71 -10.67 -6.55 -11.48
C LEU A 71 -11.62 -5.75 -12.39
N TYR A 72 -12.57 -5.01 -11.81
CA TYR A 72 -13.53 -4.23 -12.59
C TYR A 72 -12.85 -3.23 -13.54
N LEU A 73 -11.81 -2.54 -13.06
CA LEU A 73 -11.14 -1.51 -13.83
C LEU A 73 -10.27 -2.08 -14.94
N HIS A 74 -9.62 -3.22 -14.70
CA HIS A 74 -8.56 -3.74 -15.57
C HIS A 74 -8.98 -4.94 -16.42
N LEU A 75 -10.08 -5.63 -16.10
CA LEU A 75 -10.59 -6.70 -16.97
C LEU A 75 -11.17 -6.12 -18.27
N LYS A 76 -10.85 -6.80 -19.38
CA LYS A 76 -11.43 -6.52 -20.70
C LYS A 76 -12.94 -6.77 -20.72
N GLU A 77 -13.38 -7.81 -20.03
CA GLU A 77 -14.79 -8.19 -19.89
C GLU A 77 -15.32 -7.82 -18.51
N LEU A 78 -16.61 -7.51 -18.43
CA LEU A 78 -17.29 -7.24 -17.15
C LEU A 78 -17.54 -8.51 -16.33
N ALA A 79 -17.33 -9.68 -16.92
CA ALA A 79 -17.43 -10.96 -16.24
C ALA A 79 -16.14 -11.25 -15.46
N MET A 80 -16.27 -11.56 -14.17
CA MET A 80 -15.13 -12.02 -13.38
C MET A 80 -14.74 -13.44 -13.82
N PRO A 81 -13.44 -13.77 -13.91
CA PRO A 81 -12.99 -15.13 -14.14
C PRO A 81 -13.60 -16.07 -13.07
N PRO A 82 -14.10 -17.27 -13.43
CA PRO A 82 -14.83 -18.13 -12.49
C PRO A 82 -14.05 -18.46 -11.21
N ASP A 83 -12.77 -18.84 -11.34
CA ASP A 83 -11.94 -19.23 -10.19
C ASP A 83 -11.61 -18.03 -9.29
N THR A 84 -11.19 -16.91 -9.90
CA THR A 84 -10.96 -15.66 -9.18
C THR A 84 -12.22 -15.17 -8.48
N GLY A 85 -13.38 -15.27 -9.15
CA GLY A 85 -14.68 -14.91 -8.59
C GLY A 85 -15.01 -15.72 -7.35
N ARG A 86 -14.82 -17.05 -7.38
CA ARG A 86 -15.04 -17.94 -6.23
C ARG A 86 -14.15 -17.59 -5.04
N LEU A 87 -12.85 -17.42 -5.26
CA LEU A 87 -11.91 -17.04 -4.19
C LEU A 87 -12.26 -15.68 -3.59
N LEU A 88 -12.63 -14.71 -4.43
CA LEU A 88 -13.01 -13.39 -3.98
C LEU A 88 -14.34 -13.39 -3.20
N GLU A 89 -15.34 -14.17 -3.63
CA GLU A 89 -16.59 -14.38 -2.89
C GLU A 89 -16.33 -14.96 -1.50
N MET A 90 -15.40 -15.92 -1.38
CA MET A 90 -14.99 -16.47 -0.08
C MET A 90 -14.41 -15.38 0.83
N VAL A 91 -13.53 -14.51 0.30
CA VAL A 91 -13.01 -13.35 1.03
C VAL A 91 -14.12 -12.39 1.46
N GLY A 92 -15.11 -12.14 0.59
CA GLY A 92 -16.27 -11.32 0.91
C GLY A 92 -17.10 -11.90 2.07
N ARG A 93 -17.33 -13.22 2.07
CA ARG A 93 -18.03 -13.93 3.15
C ARG A 93 -17.27 -13.89 4.47
N TRP A 94 -15.94 -14.01 4.45
CA TRP A 94 -15.12 -13.75 5.64
C TRP A 94 -15.26 -12.31 6.12
N GLY A 95 -15.42 -11.35 5.22
CA GLY A 95 -15.79 -9.97 5.52
C GLY A 95 -17.23 -9.75 5.99
N ASN A 96 -18.03 -10.81 6.15
CA ASN A 96 -19.45 -10.79 6.51
C ASN A 96 -20.31 -9.98 5.51
N LEU A 97 -19.94 -10.05 4.23
CA LEU A 97 -20.78 -9.53 3.14
C LEU A 97 -21.79 -10.59 2.72
N SER A 98 -23.05 -10.15 2.58
CA SER A 98 -24.10 -10.93 1.94
C SER A 98 -23.91 -11.02 0.41
N ASP A 99 -24.52 -12.01 -0.22
CA ASP A 99 -24.50 -12.14 -1.68
C ASP A 99 -25.07 -10.90 -2.38
N ASP A 100 -26.01 -10.18 -1.75
CA ASP A 100 -26.60 -8.96 -2.32
C ASP A 100 -25.69 -7.73 -2.15
N GLU A 101 -25.02 -7.59 -1.00
CA GLU A 101 -23.95 -6.58 -0.85
C GLU A 101 -22.83 -6.82 -1.86
N MET A 102 -22.47 -8.08 -2.09
CA MET A 102 -21.52 -8.48 -3.13
C MET A 102 -22.06 -8.26 -4.56
N LYS A 103 -23.27 -7.76 -4.77
CA LYS A 103 -23.75 -7.29 -6.09
C LYS A 103 -23.79 -5.76 -6.19
N MET A 104 -23.63 -5.03 -5.08
CA MET A 104 -23.73 -3.58 -5.05
C MET A 104 -22.58 -2.87 -5.79
N TYR A 105 -22.84 -1.61 -6.15
CA TYR A 105 -21.88 -0.75 -6.82
C TYR A 105 -20.76 -0.31 -5.87
N MET A 106 -19.55 -0.13 -6.40
CA MET A 106 -18.33 0.13 -5.61
C MET A 106 -18.39 1.47 -4.87
N ASP A 107 -18.21 1.47 -3.55
CA ASP A 107 -17.97 2.68 -2.75
C ASP A 107 -16.46 3.00 -2.74
N SER A 108 -16.13 4.23 -3.15
CA SER A 108 -14.78 4.81 -3.11
C SER A 108 -14.13 4.79 -1.72
N ASN A 109 -14.90 4.69 -0.63
CA ASN A 109 -14.35 4.60 0.72
C ASN A 109 -13.64 3.26 1.01
N HIS A 110 -13.98 2.18 0.29
CA HIS A 110 -13.33 0.88 0.44
C HIS A 110 -12.09 0.71 -0.45
N MET A 111 -11.71 1.74 -1.21
CA MET A 111 -10.49 1.72 -2.02
C MET A 111 -9.28 1.93 -1.12
N ILE A 112 -8.68 0.82 -0.70
CA ILE A 112 -7.51 0.79 0.17
C ILE A 112 -6.32 0.11 -0.50
N ASP A 113 -5.16 0.28 0.12
CA ASP A 113 -3.94 -0.43 -0.23
C ASP A 113 -3.89 -1.80 0.47
N PRO A 114 -3.94 -2.94 -0.26
CA PRO A 114 -4.01 -4.26 0.36
C PRO A 114 -2.85 -4.56 1.31
N ALA A 115 -1.62 -4.16 0.96
CA ALA A 115 -0.45 -4.41 1.80
C ALA A 115 -0.48 -3.65 3.13
N SER A 116 -0.94 -2.40 3.14
CA SER A 116 -1.09 -1.65 4.40
C SER A 116 -2.23 -2.18 5.25
N LYS A 117 -3.30 -2.69 4.63
CA LYS A 117 -4.38 -3.36 5.37
C LYS A 117 -3.88 -4.67 6.00
N LEU A 118 -3.02 -5.42 5.30
CA LEU A 118 -2.33 -6.58 5.86
C LEU A 118 -1.44 -6.18 7.05
N LEU A 119 -0.67 -5.08 6.94
CA LEU A 119 0.12 -4.56 8.06
C LEU A 119 -0.74 -4.16 9.26
N GLU A 120 -1.88 -3.50 9.02
CA GLU A 120 -2.85 -3.15 10.06
C GLU A 120 -3.33 -4.41 10.79
N MET A 121 -3.67 -5.46 10.05
CA MET A 121 -4.01 -6.74 10.65
C MET A 121 -2.86 -7.26 11.52
N VAL A 122 -1.64 -7.35 10.99
CA VAL A 122 -0.49 -7.87 11.74
C VAL A 122 -0.17 -7.03 12.99
N ASN A 123 -0.39 -5.71 12.94
CA ASN A 123 -0.14 -4.76 14.02
C ASN A 123 -1.21 -4.82 15.13
N GLU A 124 -2.48 -5.01 14.78
CA GLU A 124 -3.58 -5.07 15.74
C GLU A 124 -3.70 -6.43 16.44
N PHE A 125 -3.30 -7.52 15.78
CA PHE A 125 -3.56 -8.89 16.27
C PHE A 125 -2.45 -9.50 17.15
N GLN A 126 -1.74 -8.69 17.96
CA GLN A 126 -0.55 -9.11 18.72
C GLN A 126 -0.72 -9.24 20.25
N THR A 127 -0.92 -10.48 20.74
CA THR A 127 -0.21 -11.03 21.94
C THR A 127 -0.31 -12.56 22.03
N LYS A 128 -1.40 -13.17 21.53
CA LYS A 128 -1.55 -14.65 21.50
C LYS A 128 -1.31 -15.24 20.10
N HIS A 129 -1.68 -14.54 19.03
CA HIS A 129 -1.75 -15.08 17.66
C HIS A 129 -0.44 -15.05 16.85
N LEU A 130 0.56 -14.27 17.27
CA LEU A 130 1.85 -14.17 16.58
C LEU A 130 2.67 -15.45 16.61
N ARG A 131 2.76 -16.06 17.80
CA ARG A 131 3.41 -17.38 17.97
C ARG A 131 2.83 -18.37 16.98
N PHE A 132 1.54 -18.26 16.69
CA PHE A 132 0.83 -19.19 15.82
C PHE A 132 0.89 -18.79 14.34
N MET A 133 0.90 -17.51 13.96
CA MET A 133 1.23 -17.12 12.58
C MET A 133 2.60 -17.65 12.18
N MET A 134 3.60 -17.57 13.08
CA MET A 134 4.92 -18.16 12.87
C MET A 134 4.91 -19.70 12.91
N ALA A 135 4.09 -20.35 13.74
CA ALA A 135 3.96 -21.82 13.73
C ALA A 135 3.29 -22.35 12.45
N SER A 136 2.39 -21.59 11.83
CA SER A 136 1.84 -21.89 10.50
C SER A 136 2.86 -21.67 9.40
N MET A 137 3.78 -20.71 9.55
CA MET A 137 4.90 -20.52 8.62
C MET A 137 5.84 -21.73 8.63
N GLN A 138 6.16 -22.28 9.81
CA GLN A 138 6.95 -23.53 9.91
C GLN A 138 6.27 -24.74 9.27
N ARG A 139 4.93 -24.84 9.33
CA ARG A 139 4.16 -25.93 8.68
C ARG A 139 4.04 -25.74 7.16
N ALA A 140 3.87 -24.51 6.67
CA ALA A 140 3.80 -24.22 5.23
C ALA A 140 5.15 -24.35 4.50
N SER A 141 6.28 -24.21 5.22
CA SER A 141 7.63 -24.45 4.68
C SER A 141 7.99 -25.93 4.52
N LEU A 142 7.13 -26.87 4.92
CA LEU A 142 7.33 -28.32 4.73
C LEU A 142 6.86 -28.83 3.35
N VAL A 143 6.49 -27.93 2.42
CA VAL A 143 6.29 -28.28 1.00
C VAL A 143 7.68 -28.51 0.36
N PRO A 144 7.95 -29.68 -0.26
CA PRO A 144 9.27 -29.99 -0.80
C PRO A 144 9.68 -28.99 -1.90
N GLY A 145 10.81 -28.28 -1.71
CA GLY A 145 11.44 -27.48 -2.77
C GLY A 145 11.77 -26.01 -2.44
N ARG A 146 11.43 -25.47 -1.27
CA ARG A 146 11.86 -24.12 -0.85
C ARG A 146 12.88 -24.18 0.30
N SER A 147 13.98 -23.45 0.15
CA SER A 147 15.13 -23.44 1.06
C SER A 147 14.74 -23.14 2.51
N ASN A 148 15.24 -23.97 3.44
CA ASN A 148 15.12 -23.83 4.90
C ASN A 148 15.68 -22.49 5.40
N GLN A 149 14.85 -21.44 5.49
CA GLN A 149 15.16 -20.29 6.34
C GLN A 149 14.90 -20.67 7.80
N LYS A 150 15.98 -20.76 8.59
CA LYS A 150 15.95 -21.03 10.04
C LYS A 150 15.24 -19.89 10.78
N PHE A 151 13.95 -20.05 11.08
CA PHE A 151 13.22 -19.23 12.06
C PHE A 151 13.72 -19.53 13.48
N SER A 152 14.91 -19.05 13.83
CA SER A 152 15.56 -19.35 15.12
C SER A 152 15.43 -18.24 16.17
N PHE A 153 14.72 -17.14 15.90
CA PHE A 153 14.84 -15.96 16.77
C PHE A 153 13.69 -15.68 17.76
N VAL A 154 12.49 -16.25 17.64
CA VAL A 154 11.35 -15.74 18.45
C VAL A 154 10.96 -16.67 19.59
N ARG A 155 11.82 -16.77 20.60
CA ARG A 155 11.43 -17.27 21.93
C ARG A 155 10.69 -16.17 22.68
N GLU A 156 9.45 -16.48 23.08
CA GLU A 156 8.66 -15.80 24.12
C GLU A 156 8.07 -14.39 23.89
N THR A 157 7.34 -14.17 22.79
CA THR A 157 6.44 -13.01 22.60
C THR A 157 5.12 -13.12 23.39
N ARG A 158 5.15 -13.36 24.72
CA ARG A 158 3.89 -13.39 25.52
C ARG A 158 3.42 -12.04 26.07
N LEU A 159 4.23 -10.97 25.99
CA LEU A 159 3.92 -9.68 26.63
C LEU A 159 4.55 -8.47 25.90
N THR A 160 4.79 -8.53 24.59
CA THR A 160 5.42 -7.41 23.88
C THR A 160 4.44 -6.25 23.77
N LYS A 161 4.71 -5.17 24.52
CA LYS A 161 3.91 -3.94 24.54
C LYS A 161 3.86 -3.34 23.13
N ARG A 162 2.66 -3.04 22.61
CA ARG A 162 2.48 -2.34 21.32
C ARG A 162 3.35 -1.09 21.29
N GLY A 163 4.16 -0.98 20.24
CA GLY A 163 5.12 0.10 20.06
C GLY A 163 6.49 -0.12 20.71
N SER A 164 6.79 -1.28 21.32
CA SER A 164 8.17 -1.64 21.68
C SER A 164 8.98 -2.05 20.43
N GLU A 165 10.30 -2.12 20.57
CA GLU A 165 11.20 -2.57 19.50
C GLU A 165 10.90 -4.01 19.08
N GLU A 166 10.72 -4.90 20.06
CA GLU A 166 10.38 -6.32 19.81
C GLU A 166 9.04 -6.46 19.10
N HIS A 167 8.07 -5.61 19.46
CA HIS A 167 6.78 -5.57 18.78
C HIS A 167 6.94 -5.15 17.31
N ALA A 168 7.65 -4.05 17.03
CA ALA A 168 7.88 -3.58 15.68
C ALA A 168 8.65 -4.59 14.82
N ASN A 169 9.70 -5.21 15.38
CA ASN A 169 10.45 -6.27 14.70
C ASN A 169 9.57 -7.50 14.42
N GLY A 170 8.69 -7.89 15.36
CA GLY A 170 7.73 -8.96 15.15
C GLY A 170 6.72 -8.66 14.05
N VAL A 171 6.18 -7.44 13.99
CA VAL A 171 5.31 -6.99 12.89
C VAL A 171 6.07 -7.04 11.55
N PHE A 172 7.29 -6.52 11.52
CA PHE A 172 8.13 -6.49 10.32
C PHE A 172 8.39 -7.89 9.77
N GLU A 173 8.83 -8.83 10.60
CA GLU A 173 9.16 -10.20 10.16
C GLU A 173 7.93 -10.95 9.61
N ILE A 174 6.77 -10.75 10.20
CA ILE A 174 5.53 -11.37 9.73
C ILE A 174 5.07 -10.74 8.42
N ALA A 175 5.13 -9.42 8.32
CA ALA A 175 4.82 -8.71 7.09
C ALA A 175 5.75 -9.16 5.95
N LYS A 176 7.06 -9.19 6.21
CA LYS A 176 8.08 -9.72 5.30
C LYS A 176 7.75 -11.13 4.86
N SER A 177 7.39 -12.03 5.79
CA SER A 177 7.10 -13.41 5.43
C SER A 177 5.86 -13.55 4.54
N TRP A 178 4.76 -12.85 4.82
CA TRP A 178 3.55 -12.93 4.00
C TRP A 178 3.76 -12.28 2.63
N LEU A 179 4.32 -11.06 2.62
CA LEU A 179 4.60 -10.33 1.39
C LEU A 179 5.65 -11.05 0.53
N GLY A 180 6.62 -11.72 1.16
CA GLY A 180 7.63 -12.54 0.48
C GLY A 180 7.08 -13.76 -0.25
N ARG A 181 5.80 -14.13 -0.04
CA ARG A 181 5.13 -15.20 -0.80
C ARG A 181 4.71 -14.75 -2.20
N LEU A 182 4.56 -13.45 -2.41
CA LEU A 182 4.18 -12.87 -3.70
C LEU A 182 5.37 -12.82 -4.66
N ASN A 183 5.07 -12.86 -5.94
CA ASN A 183 6.00 -12.62 -7.02
C ASN A 183 6.59 -11.20 -6.89
N PRO A 184 7.90 -10.98 -7.15
CA PRO A 184 8.48 -9.64 -7.19
C PRO A 184 7.73 -8.67 -8.09
N GLU A 185 7.06 -9.15 -9.13
CA GLU A 185 6.35 -8.29 -10.08
C GLU A 185 4.91 -7.99 -9.65
N ASN A 186 4.41 -8.69 -8.63
CA ASN A 186 3.06 -8.49 -8.12
C ASN A 186 2.84 -7.04 -7.67
N ILE A 187 1.74 -6.45 -8.12
CA ILE A 187 1.43 -5.03 -7.92
C ILE A 187 1.07 -4.69 -6.47
N PHE A 188 0.65 -5.67 -5.69
CA PHE A 188 0.28 -5.52 -4.28
C PHE A 188 1.47 -5.71 -3.33
N LEU A 189 2.68 -5.90 -3.88
CA LEU A 189 3.91 -6.01 -3.11
C LEU A 189 4.56 -4.61 -2.94
N PRO A 190 4.64 -4.03 -1.72
CA PRO A 190 5.21 -2.70 -1.46
C PRO A 190 6.66 -2.56 -1.88
N ASP A 191 7.07 -1.42 -2.41
CA ASP A 191 8.49 -1.19 -2.70
C ASP A 191 9.36 -1.10 -1.44
N VAL A 192 8.79 -0.57 -0.34
CA VAL A 192 9.49 -0.30 0.91
C VAL A 192 8.64 -0.68 2.13
N LEU A 193 9.27 -1.36 3.09
CA LEU A 193 8.84 -1.41 4.48
C LEU A 193 9.73 -0.49 5.31
N ALA A 194 9.13 0.32 6.18
CA ALA A 194 9.85 1.27 7.03
C ALA A 194 9.54 0.99 8.50
N ILE A 195 10.59 0.96 9.34
CA ILE A 195 10.47 1.05 10.79
C ILE A 195 10.85 2.46 11.21
N VAL A 196 9.99 3.11 11.99
CA VAL A 196 10.23 4.45 12.53
C VAL A 196 10.31 4.39 14.04
N GLU A 197 11.41 4.90 14.59
CA GLU A 197 11.67 5.03 16.02
C GLU A 197 11.48 6.50 16.44
N HIS A 198 10.74 6.71 17.53
CA HIS A 198 10.82 7.96 18.29
C HIS A 198 11.84 7.81 19.42
N MET A 199 12.99 8.49 19.28
CA MET A 199 14.19 8.30 20.07
C MET A 199 14.00 8.50 21.59
N PRO A 200 13.39 9.60 22.07
CA PRO A 200 13.17 9.83 23.50
C PRO A 200 12.27 8.78 24.15
N SER A 201 11.16 8.41 23.49
CA SER A 201 10.19 7.49 24.11
C SER A 201 10.47 6.02 23.83
N LYS A 202 11.46 5.72 22.98
CA LYS A 202 11.75 4.36 22.50
C LYS A 202 10.50 3.64 22.00
N ARG A 203 9.71 4.34 21.19
CA ARG A 203 8.52 3.77 20.52
C ARG A 203 8.81 3.51 19.05
N PHE A 204 8.33 2.39 18.55
CA PHE A 204 8.63 1.88 17.22
C PHE A 204 7.36 1.46 16.50
N PHE A 205 7.23 1.84 15.23
CA PHE A 205 6.12 1.41 14.38
C PHE A 205 6.58 1.09 12.97
N VAL A 206 5.83 0.20 12.31
CA VAL A 206 6.10 -0.28 10.96
C VAL A 206 5.09 0.30 9.99
N GLY A 207 5.52 0.68 8.81
CA GLY A 207 4.65 1.07 7.70
C GLY A 207 5.13 0.54 6.36
N ALA A 208 4.26 0.60 5.34
CA ALA A 208 4.56 0.18 3.98
C ALA A 208 4.26 1.29 2.96
N SER A 209 5.08 1.35 1.91
CA SER A 209 4.78 2.14 0.73
C SER A 209 3.48 1.65 0.08
N ILE A 210 2.77 2.52 -0.63
CA ILE A 210 1.52 2.15 -1.29
C ILE A 210 1.75 1.18 -2.46
N ALA A 211 1.04 0.05 -2.46
CA ALA A 211 1.16 -1.08 -3.37
C ALA A 211 -0.20 -1.39 -4.04
N VAL A 212 -0.55 -0.57 -5.03
CA VAL A 212 -1.76 -0.71 -5.84
C VAL A 212 -1.45 -0.30 -7.27
N SER A 213 -2.37 -0.61 -8.19
CA SER A 213 -2.31 -0.07 -9.56
C SER A 213 -2.22 1.46 -9.55
N ASP A 214 -1.46 2.04 -10.48
CA ASP A 214 -1.19 3.48 -10.48
C ASP A 214 -2.46 4.35 -10.63
N PHE A 215 -3.56 3.77 -11.09
CA PHE A 215 -4.87 4.42 -11.24
C PHE A 215 -5.70 4.44 -9.96
N LEU A 216 -5.55 3.42 -9.12
CA LEU A 216 -6.17 3.40 -7.79
C LEU A 216 -5.28 4.06 -6.73
N ARG A 217 -3.98 4.23 -7.02
CA ARG A 217 -3.03 4.91 -6.13
C ARG A 217 -3.54 6.28 -5.64
N PRO A 218 -4.08 7.18 -6.47
CA PRO A 218 -4.67 8.45 -6.02
C PRO A 218 -5.72 8.32 -4.93
N ILE A 219 -6.74 7.49 -5.15
CA ILE A 219 -7.87 7.34 -4.22
C ILE A 219 -7.46 6.55 -2.97
N CYS A 220 -6.62 5.51 -3.13
CA CYS A 220 -6.08 4.75 -1.99
C CYS A 220 -5.18 5.63 -1.12
N LEU A 221 -4.34 6.47 -1.73
CA LEU A 221 -3.50 7.44 -1.01
C LEU A 221 -4.37 8.48 -0.31
N ARG A 222 -5.42 8.97 -0.97
CA ARG A 222 -6.40 9.88 -0.35
C ARG A 222 -7.01 9.26 0.90
N ASN A 223 -7.49 8.02 0.80
CA ASN A 223 -8.14 7.31 1.90
C ASN A 223 -7.16 7.04 3.04
N ARG A 224 -5.89 6.78 2.74
CA ARG A 224 -4.83 6.73 3.77
C ARG A 224 -4.66 8.08 4.47
N ILE A 225 -4.48 9.15 3.70
CA ILE A 225 -4.17 10.49 4.24
C ILE A 225 -5.31 11.03 5.10
N ILE A 226 -6.57 10.86 4.69
CA ILE A 226 -7.69 11.37 5.48
C ILE A 226 -7.88 10.64 6.82
N ASN A 227 -7.33 9.42 6.95
CA ASN A 227 -7.35 8.67 8.20
C ASN A 227 -6.14 8.96 9.09
N LEU A 228 -5.17 9.76 8.63
CA LEU A 228 -4.09 10.26 9.49
C LEU A 228 -4.63 11.26 10.51
N LYS A 229 -3.96 11.33 11.66
CA LYS A 229 -4.09 12.37 12.68
C LYS A 229 -3.97 13.76 12.04
N GLU A 230 -4.84 14.68 12.44
CA GLU A 230 -5.08 15.96 11.77
C GLU A 230 -3.81 16.77 11.47
N LYS A 231 -2.84 16.83 12.40
CA LYS A 231 -1.57 17.54 12.19
C LYS A 231 -0.76 16.93 11.06
N LEU A 232 -0.60 15.60 11.06
CA LEU A 232 0.17 14.89 10.04
C LEU A 232 -0.54 14.92 8.70
N GLY A 233 -1.84 14.60 8.68
CA GLY A 233 -2.66 14.67 7.48
C GLY A 233 -2.67 16.07 6.86
N GLY A 234 -2.75 17.11 7.70
CA GLY A 234 -2.66 18.51 7.28
C GLY A 234 -1.30 18.85 6.67
N ALA A 235 -0.21 18.42 7.31
CA ALA A 235 1.16 18.60 6.82
C ALA A 235 1.37 17.92 5.45
N VAL A 236 0.87 16.69 5.29
CA VAL A 236 0.93 15.94 4.02
C VAL A 236 0.14 16.64 2.93
N ILE A 237 -1.13 17.02 3.18
CA ILE A 237 -2.00 17.64 2.16
C ILE A 237 -1.51 19.02 1.72
N HIS A 238 -0.88 19.77 2.62
CA HIS A 238 -0.33 21.08 2.33
C HIS A 238 1.15 21.06 1.94
N PHE A 239 1.78 19.87 1.96
CA PHE A 239 3.20 19.68 1.69
C PHE A 239 4.06 20.68 2.50
N CYS A 240 3.82 20.71 3.80
CA CYS A 240 4.53 21.59 4.73
C CYS A 240 5.12 20.79 5.89
N THR A 241 6.03 21.42 6.62
CA THR A 241 6.67 20.79 7.76
C THR A 241 5.64 20.48 8.85
N LEU A 242 5.71 19.28 9.41
CA LEU A 242 4.89 18.84 10.54
C LEU A 242 5.08 19.81 11.71
N ASN A 243 3.99 20.34 12.24
CA ASN A 243 4.03 21.20 13.41
C ASN A 243 3.90 20.38 14.71
N ASP A 244 4.90 19.54 14.95
CA ASP A 244 4.99 18.72 16.16
C ASP A 244 6.47 18.50 16.53
N PRO A 245 6.87 18.64 17.81
CA PRO A 245 8.26 18.45 18.24
C PRO A 245 8.83 17.08 17.88
N ILE A 246 7.97 16.04 17.80
CA ILE A 246 8.38 14.66 17.53
C ILE A 246 9.27 14.53 16.29
N ARG A 247 9.05 15.41 15.30
CA ARG A 247 9.74 15.39 14.01
C ARG A 247 11.27 15.45 14.10
N HIS A 248 11.79 16.04 15.18
CA HIS A 248 13.23 16.21 15.40
C HIS A 248 13.89 14.95 15.97
N ASP A 249 13.08 14.01 16.46
CA ASP A 249 13.51 12.86 17.26
C ASP A 249 13.21 11.52 16.56
N LEU A 250 12.98 11.55 15.24
CA LEU A 250 12.66 10.36 14.44
C LEU A 250 13.92 9.73 13.85
N ARG A 251 14.03 8.39 13.95
CA ARG A 251 14.97 7.58 13.17
C ARG A 251 14.22 6.62 12.28
N PHE A 252 14.77 6.39 11.10
CA PHE A 252 14.15 5.60 10.06
C PHE A 252 15.07 4.44 9.66
N SER A 253 14.46 3.28 9.46
CA SER A 253 15.11 2.09 8.93
C SER A 253 14.25 1.49 7.82
N TYR A 254 14.88 1.04 6.75
CA TYR A 254 14.21 0.64 5.52
C TYR A 254 14.60 -0.76 5.07
N ALA A 255 13.61 -1.48 4.56
CA ALA A 255 13.80 -2.72 3.84
C ALA A 255 13.14 -2.61 2.46
N PHE A 256 13.86 -3.03 1.42
CA PHE A 256 13.44 -2.84 0.04
C PHE A 256 12.97 -4.13 -0.59
N LYS A 257 11.94 -4.03 -1.43
CA LYS A 257 11.39 -5.13 -2.23
C LYS A 257 12.43 -5.82 -3.12
N THR A 258 13.35 -5.04 -3.69
CA THR A 258 14.47 -5.53 -4.52
C THR A 258 15.39 -6.49 -3.77
N GLN A 259 15.43 -6.37 -2.44
CA GLN A 259 16.18 -7.24 -1.54
C GLN A 259 15.24 -8.23 -0.81
N ARG A 260 14.00 -8.42 -1.27
CA ARG A 260 12.97 -9.23 -0.58
C ARG A 260 12.76 -8.86 0.89
N TYR A 261 13.04 -7.60 1.22
CA TYR A 261 13.09 -7.09 2.60
C TYR A 261 14.05 -7.85 3.53
N ASP A 262 15.09 -8.50 2.98
CA ASP A 262 16.02 -9.31 3.76
C ASP A 262 16.95 -8.49 4.65
N SER A 263 17.13 -7.21 4.33
CA SER A 263 17.98 -6.30 5.09
C SER A 263 17.18 -5.09 5.54
N LEU A 264 17.25 -4.80 6.84
CA LEU A 264 16.76 -3.56 7.42
C LEU A 264 17.96 -2.63 7.60
N THR A 265 17.94 -1.49 6.92
CA THR A 265 19.06 -0.54 6.87
C THR A 265 18.67 0.80 7.45
N PRO A 266 19.39 1.34 8.45
CA PRO A 266 19.19 2.72 8.90
C PRO A 266 19.43 3.69 7.74
N GLY A 267 18.59 4.70 7.61
CA GLY A 267 18.70 5.68 6.53
C GLY A 267 18.02 7.01 6.83
N PRO A 268 18.34 8.07 6.06
CA PRO A 268 17.60 9.31 6.15
C PRO A 268 16.15 9.13 5.63
N PRO A 269 15.20 9.98 6.07
CA PRO A 269 13.86 10.01 5.50
C PRO A 269 13.92 10.23 3.99
N CYS A 270 12.92 9.69 3.28
CA CYS A 270 12.77 9.96 1.86
C CYS A 270 12.57 11.46 1.58
N GLN A 271 12.75 11.90 0.32
CA GLN A 271 12.81 13.32 -0.01
C GLN A 271 11.58 14.13 0.41
N ASN A 272 10.37 13.60 0.21
CA ASN A 272 9.15 14.30 0.67
C ASN A 272 9.13 14.41 2.19
N CYS A 273 9.57 13.37 2.89
CA CYS A 273 9.57 13.34 4.34
C CYS A 273 10.72 14.13 4.97
N LYS A 274 11.80 14.42 4.25
CA LYS A 274 12.77 15.43 4.68
C LYS A 274 12.12 16.80 4.82
N LEU A 275 11.25 17.19 3.87
CA LEU A 275 10.49 18.43 4.02
C LEU A 275 9.53 18.38 5.22
N LEU A 276 8.79 17.28 5.36
CA LEU A 276 7.78 17.15 6.40
C LEU A 276 8.39 17.06 7.80
N PHE A 277 9.45 16.27 7.99
CA PHE A 277 10.01 15.97 9.31
C PHE A 277 11.25 16.78 9.65
N GLN A 278 12.05 17.18 8.65
CA GLN A 278 13.29 17.92 8.86
C GLN A 278 13.19 19.40 8.42
N GLY A 279 12.13 19.78 7.71
CA GLY A 279 11.98 21.13 7.16
C GLY A 279 12.93 21.43 6.00
N ASP A 280 13.58 20.41 5.45
CA ASP A 280 14.54 20.54 4.36
C ASP A 280 13.82 20.86 3.03
N ARG A 281 14.10 22.04 2.50
CA ARG A 281 13.58 22.56 1.23
C ARG A 281 14.61 22.53 0.10
N SER A 282 15.79 21.95 0.34
CA SER A 282 16.92 22.02 -0.59
C SER A 282 16.64 21.38 -1.94
N GLY A 283 15.68 20.44 -2.01
CA GLY A 283 15.33 19.71 -3.22
C GLY A 283 16.46 18.82 -3.76
N ARG A 284 17.57 18.70 -3.04
CA ARG A 284 18.73 17.87 -3.42
C ARG A 284 18.66 16.55 -2.68
N GLY A 285 18.10 15.53 -3.32
CA GLY A 285 18.08 14.17 -2.80
C GLY A 285 17.64 13.15 -3.85
N GLU A 286 18.32 12.01 -3.82
CA GLU A 286 18.06 10.78 -4.57
C GLU A 286 16.64 10.17 -4.34
N PRO A 287 16.21 9.16 -5.13
CA PRO A 287 14.92 9.18 -5.85
C PRO A 287 13.67 8.58 -5.17
N THR A 288 13.64 8.31 -3.87
CA THR A 288 12.55 7.47 -3.33
C THR A 288 11.35 8.25 -2.78
N ILE A 289 10.63 8.96 -3.65
CA ILE A 289 9.26 9.47 -3.38
C ILE A 289 8.32 8.37 -2.84
N LEU A 290 8.66 7.10 -3.08
CA LEU A 290 7.97 5.89 -2.63
C LEU A 290 8.01 5.66 -1.11
N GLY A 291 9.03 6.16 -0.40
CA GLY A 291 9.17 5.94 1.05
C GLY A 291 8.15 6.71 1.90
N SER A 292 7.59 7.80 1.36
CA SER A 292 6.80 8.74 2.17
C SER A 292 5.55 8.11 2.74
N CYS A 293 4.89 7.28 1.94
CA CYS A 293 3.68 6.58 2.35
C CYS A 293 3.95 5.52 3.44
N ALA A 294 5.15 4.92 3.45
CA ALA A 294 5.56 3.99 4.50
C ALA A 294 5.79 4.71 5.82
N GLU A 295 6.44 5.87 5.76
CA GLU A 295 6.80 6.67 6.93
C GLU A 295 5.57 7.32 7.56
N TYR A 296 4.59 7.79 6.77
CA TYR A 296 3.37 8.42 7.30
C TYR A 296 2.60 7.51 8.25
N CYS A 297 2.44 6.23 7.90
CA CYS A 297 1.69 5.29 8.72
C CYS A 297 2.36 5.08 10.08
N ALA A 298 3.68 4.86 10.10
CA ALA A 298 4.42 4.66 11.33
C ALA A 298 4.49 5.93 12.20
N VAL A 299 4.72 7.09 11.59
CA VAL A 299 4.75 8.38 12.31
C VAL A 299 3.37 8.73 12.89
N ASN A 300 2.28 8.37 12.21
CA ASN A 300 0.92 8.55 12.73
C ASN A 300 0.70 7.86 14.09
N GLU A 301 1.23 6.65 14.27
CA GLU A 301 1.12 5.91 15.52
C GLU A 301 1.99 6.48 16.66
N LEU A 302 3.04 7.22 16.32
CA LEU A 302 3.94 7.88 17.26
C LEU A 302 3.38 9.20 17.79
N LEU A 303 2.52 9.87 17.02
CA LEU A 303 1.91 11.13 17.40
C LEU A 303 0.92 10.97 18.57
N PRO A 304 0.70 12.02 19.38
CA PRO A 304 -0.37 12.05 20.38
C PRO A 304 -1.74 11.76 19.76
N GLU A 305 -2.68 11.24 20.57
CA GLU A 305 -4.04 11.02 20.11
C GLU A 305 -4.74 12.34 19.78
N GLU A 306 -5.36 12.38 18.60
CA GLU A 306 -6.13 13.52 18.10
C GLU A 306 -7.15 13.05 17.07
N THR A 307 -8.07 13.94 16.67
CA THR A 307 -9.01 13.64 15.60
C THR A 307 -8.29 13.39 14.28
N THR A 308 -8.83 12.51 13.46
CA THR A 308 -8.30 12.28 12.11
C THR A 308 -8.68 13.44 11.18
N LEU A 309 -7.93 13.60 10.10
CA LEU A 309 -8.14 14.62 9.09
C LEU A 309 -9.54 14.55 8.46
N LYS A 310 -10.13 13.34 8.37
CA LYS A 310 -11.52 13.10 7.93
C LYS A 310 -12.54 13.89 8.74
N HIS A 311 -12.27 14.11 10.03
CA HIS A 311 -13.13 14.81 10.97
C HIS A 311 -12.64 16.24 11.28
N SER A 312 -11.65 16.74 10.53
CA SER A 312 -11.10 18.08 10.72
C SER A 312 -12.19 19.14 10.60
N ARG A 313 -12.16 20.12 11.51
CA ARG A 313 -13.03 21.32 11.44
C ARG A 313 -12.38 22.45 10.66
N ASN A 314 -11.14 22.29 10.19
CA ASN A 314 -10.41 23.31 9.47
C ASN A 314 -10.95 23.47 8.03
N LYS A 315 -11.53 24.64 7.74
CA LYS A 315 -12.13 24.95 6.42
C LYS A 315 -11.13 24.81 5.27
N ARG A 316 -9.87 25.20 5.45
CA ARG A 316 -8.83 25.15 4.40
C ARG A 316 -8.45 23.70 4.07
N VAL A 317 -8.26 22.89 5.10
CA VAL A 317 -8.01 21.44 4.98
C VAL A 317 -9.19 20.76 4.28
N ASN A 318 -10.41 21.02 4.74
CA ASN A 318 -11.62 20.43 4.17
C ASN A 318 -11.82 20.78 2.69
N SER A 319 -11.54 22.03 2.31
CA SER A 319 -11.58 22.45 0.91
C SER A 319 -10.59 21.66 0.04
N LYS A 320 -9.35 21.49 0.53
CA LYS A 320 -8.30 20.75 -0.19
C LYS A 320 -8.62 19.25 -0.28
N VAL A 321 -9.11 18.62 0.80
CA VAL A 321 -9.57 17.22 0.80
C VAL A 321 -10.70 17.01 -0.21
N LYS A 322 -11.69 17.92 -0.26
CA LYS A 322 -12.79 17.86 -1.24
C LYS A 322 -12.28 18.01 -2.68
N GLY A 323 -11.36 18.94 -2.93
CA GLY A 323 -10.72 19.11 -4.23
C GLY A 323 -9.99 17.85 -4.70
N ASN A 324 -9.16 17.26 -3.84
CA ASN A 324 -8.44 16.02 -4.14
C ASN A 324 -9.41 14.85 -4.38
N PHE A 325 -10.49 14.74 -3.60
CA PHE A 325 -11.51 13.70 -3.80
C PHE A 325 -12.20 13.84 -5.16
N LYS A 326 -12.60 15.07 -5.55
CA LYS A 326 -13.20 15.31 -6.88
C LYS A 326 -12.28 14.84 -8.01
N GLN A 327 -10.99 15.14 -7.92
CA GLN A 327 -9.99 14.70 -8.91
C GLN A 327 -9.88 13.16 -8.95
N CYS A 328 -9.79 12.51 -7.80
CA CYS A 328 -9.72 11.04 -7.71
C CYS A 328 -10.94 10.37 -8.35
N ILE A 329 -12.14 10.87 -8.06
CA ILE A 329 -13.38 10.31 -8.60
C ILE A 329 -13.50 10.55 -10.10
N THR A 330 -13.07 11.71 -10.60
CA THR A 330 -13.03 11.97 -12.05
C THR A 330 -12.09 10.99 -12.76
N LEU A 331 -10.90 10.75 -12.21
CA LEU A 331 -9.96 9.76 -12.75
C LEU A 331 -10.58 8.35 -12.76
N LEU A 332 -11.14 7.92 -11.63
CA LEU A 332 -11.75 6.59 -11.49
C LEU A 332 -12.89 6.36 -12.48
N LYS A 333 -13.82 7.33 -12.61
CA LYS A 333 -14.98 7.22 -13.51
C LYS A 333 -14.59 7.13 -14.98
N ASN A 334 -13.52 7.83 -15.37
CA ASN A 334 -13.06 7.88 -16.75
C ASN A 334 -12.03 6.78 -17.07
N TYR A 335 -11.57 6.01 -16.08
CA TYR A 335 -10.40 5.15 -16.25
C TYR A 335 -10.54 4.15 -17.39
N ARG A 336 -11.65 3.41 -17.45
CA ARG A 336 -11.84 2.35 -18.45
C ARG A 336 -11.80 2.91 -19.88
N ASP A 337 -12.52 4.01 -20.12
CA ASP A 337 -12.52 4.70 -21.42
C ASP A 337 -11.11 5.18 -21.79
N MET A 338 -10.41 5.83 -20.85
CA MET A 338 -9.05 6.31 -21.07
C MET A 338 -8.07 5.16 -21.31
N SER A 339 -8.21 4.06 -20.59
CA SER A 339 -7.39 2.86 -20.76
C SER A 339 -7.56 2.26 -22.15
N GLU A 340 -8.81 2.14 -22.61
CA GLU A 340 -9.11 1.61 -23.95
C GLU A 340 -8.54 2.49 -25.06
N ARG A 341 -8.69 3.81 -24.91
CA ARG A 341 -8.12 4.78 -25.85
C ARG A 341 -6.59 4.71 -25.85
N CYS A 342 -5.95 4.63 -24.68
CA CYS A 342 -4.48 4.53 -24.59
C CYS A 342 -3.96 3.27 -25.28
N ILE A 343 -4.60 2.13 -25.06
CA ILE A 343 -4.16 0.85 -25.64
C ILE A 343 -4.40 0.84 -27.14
N THR A 344 -5.59 1.21 -27.60
CA THR A 344 -5.90 1.27 -29.04
C THR A 344 -4.96 2.22 -29.78
N THR A 345 -4.73 3.43 -29.25
CA THR A 345 -3.82 4.40 -29.88
C THR A 345 -2.36 3.90 -29.87
N PHE A 346 -1.93 3.24 -28.79
CA PHE A 346 -0.60 2.63 -28.70
C PHE A 346 -0.40 1.54 -29.75
N GLU A 347 -1.37 0.64 -29.91
CA GLU A 347 -1.34 -0.44 -30.91
C GLU A 347 -1.37 0.09 -32.35
N ASN A 348 -2.09 1.18 -32.59
CA ASN A 348 -2.14 1.86 -33.89
C ASN A 348 -0.87 2.65 -34.22
N GLY A 349 0.01 2.90 -33.24
CA GLY A 349 1.26 3.64 -33.43
C GLY A 349 1.11 5.13 -33.74
N ASN A 350 -0.08 5.72 -33.56
CA ASN A 350 -0.33 7.13 -33.87
C ASN A 350 0.22 8.06 -32.78
N GLN A 351 1.38 8.67 -33.04
CA GLN A 351 2.08 9.52 -32.07
C GLN A 351 1.30 10.79 -31.70
N ASN A 352 0.62 11.44 -32.65
CA ASN A 352 -0.12 12.68 -32.38
C ASN A 352 -1.33 12.44 -31.49
N GLU A 353 -2.02 11.32 -31.67
CA GLU A 353 -3.11 10.91 -30.78
C GLU A 353 -2.59 10.54 -29.38
N MET A 354 -1.44 9.87 -29.29
CA MET A 354 -0.80 9.58 -28.00
C MET A 354 -0.43 10.85 -27.24
N GLU A 355 0.16 11.84 -27.91
CA GLU A 355 0.46 13.14 -27.31
C GLU A 355 -0.80 13.85 -26.82
N THR A 356 -1.85 13.86 -27.64
CA THR A 356 -3.14 14.46 -27.27
C THR A 356 -3.72 13.77 -26.03
N LEU A 357 -3.67 12.45 -25.98
CA LEU A 357 -4.17 11.66 -24.86
C LEU A 357 -3.32 11.86 -23.60
N TYR A 358 -2.00 11.93 -23.73
CA TYR A 358 -1.09 12.28 -22.64
C TYR A 358 -1.46 13.61 -22.01
N LEU A 359 -1.69 14.64 -22.82
CA LEU A 359 -2.09 15.96 -22.32
C LEU A 359 -3.43 15.91 -21.58
N GLN A 360 -4.34 15.01 -21.94
CA GLN A 360 -5.62 14.80 -21.26
C GLN A 360 -5.44 14.10 -19.90
N VAL A 361 -4.54 13.12 -19.81
CA VAL A 361 -4.42 12.26 -18.61
C VAL A 361 -3.33 12.71 -17.63
N LYS A 362 -2.29 13.42 -18.09
CA LYS A 362 -1.12 13.77 -17.26
C LYS A 362 -1.45 14.59 -16.03
N TYR A 363 -2.56 15.34 -16.05
CA TYR A 363 -3.01 16.15 -14.92
C TYR A 363 -3.91 15.40 -13.93
N LEU A 364 -4.32 14.17 -14.25
CA LEU A 364 -5.17 13.36 -13.38
C LEU A 364 -4.39 12.51 -12.37
N PHE A 365 -3.17 12.14 -12.74
CA PHE A 365 -2.28 11.35 -11.90
C PHE A 365 -1.57 12.13 -10.77
N PRO A 366 -1.23 13.44 -10.91
CA PRO A 366 -0.71 14.22 -9.80
C PRO A 366 -1.80 14.45 -8.76
N THR A 367 -1.81 13.63 -7.71
CA THR A 367 -2.66 13.84 -6.54
C THR A 367 -1.77 14.20 -5.36
N PHE A 368 -2.20 15.15 -4.53
CA PHE A 368 -1.45 15.64 -3.36
C PHE A 368 -0.16 16.44 -3.66
N GLY A 369 -0.07 17.07 -4.84
CA GLY A 369 1.07 17.94 -5.18
C GLY A 369 2.32 17.20 -5.67
N LEU A 370 2.23 15.88 -5.84
CA LEU A 370 3.30 15.04 -6.39
C LEU A 370 3.02 14.77 -7.86
N ARG A 371 3.96 15.06 -8.77
CA ARG A 371 3.78 14.68 -10.19
C ARG A 371 3.98 13.17 -10.39
N PRO A 372 3.23 12.53 -11.29
CA PRO A 372 3.33 11.11 -11.61
C PRO A 372 4.69 10.75 -12.19
N GLU A 373 5.25 11.70 -12.95
CA GLU A 373 6.59 11.69 -13.54
C GLU A 373 7.70 11.47 -12.49
N PHE A 374 7.40 11.67 -11.21
CA PHE A 374 8.33 11.43 -10.12
C PHE A 374 7.95 10.23 -9.24
N ASN A 375 6.85 9.52 -9.52
CA ASN A 375 6.39 8.45 -8.65
C ASN A 375 7.14 7.13 -8.86
N ARG A 376 7.90 6.93 -9.95
CA ARG A 376 8.71 5.72 -10.19
C ARG A 376 9.95 5.93 -11.08
N CYS A 377 10.65 7.06 -10.99
CA CYS A 377 12.01 7.11 -11.57
C CYS A 377 12.97 6.27 -10.71
N PHE A 378 12.96 4.95 -10.93
CA PHE A 378 14.19 4.17 -10.92
C PHE A 378 14.67 4.09 -12.37
N SER A 379 15.58 4.97 -12.72
CA SER A 379 16.58 4.69 -13.75
C SER A 379 17.90 4.81 -12.97
N GLN A 380 18.66 3.73 -12.68
CA GLN A 380 19.35 2.93 -13.70
C GLN A 380 19.51 3.72 -14.99
N ASP A 381 20.36 4.74 -14.90
CA ASP A 381 21.30 5.21 -15.93
C ASP A 381 22.38 6.01 -15.20
N THR A 382 23.25 5.31 -14.48
CA THR A 382 24.62 5.82 -14.30
C THR A 382 25.32 5.66 -15.64
N GLU A 383 25.27 6.67 -16.51
CA GLU A 383 26.32 6.80 -17.52
C GLU A 383 27.65 7.08 -16.81
N PRO A 384 28.77 6.54 -17.34
CA PRO A 384 30.06 6.62 -16.67
C PRO A 384 30.50 8.09 -16.59
N VAL A 385 30.97 8.47 -15.41
CA VAL A 385 31.74 9.70 -15.21
C VAL A 385 32.96 9.63 -16.13
N ASN A 386 32.89 10.30 -17.28
CA ASN A 386 34.07 10.58 -18.06
C ASN A 386 34.87 11.64 -17.30
N ASN A 387 35.97 11.19 -16.72
CA ASN A 387 37.06 12.05 -16.25
C ASN A 387 37.58 12.86 -17.44
N GLN A 388 37.50 14.18 -17.34
CA GLN A 388 38.51 15.10 -17.87
C GLN A 388 38.77 16.20 -16.86
#